data_AF-A0A357Z2I6-F1
#
_entry.id   AF-A0A357Z2I6-F1
#
_cell.length_a   1.000
_cell.length_b   1.000
_cell.length_c   1.000
_cell.angle_alpha   90.00
_cell.angle_beta   90.00
_cell.angle_gamma   90.00
#
_symmetry.space_group_name_H-M   'P 1'
#
loop_
_entity.id
_entity.type
_entity.pdbx_description
1 polymer ?
#
loop_
_entity_poly.entity_id
_entity_poly.type
_entity_poly.pdbx_seq_one_letter_code
_entity_poly.pdbx_strand_id
1 'polypeptide(L)'
;AGRLLAKQSPVAADMVIGVPESGIDAAIGYSEESGIPFQKGIVKNAYIGRTFIKPSQSERERSVRIKLNALSTAVRGKRVVLLDDSVVRGTTSARIVSMLKESGAREVHLRISSPPFLWPCYYGTDIPSKDELIACRYSVAEIGRMSFADSIDFLRLENLPKMLGKGCGGYCDACFSGNYPAEVPDPAAAGDERDYCQPIQRL
;
A
#
# COMPACT_ATOMS: atom_id res chain seq x y z
N ALA A 1 2.46 -6.73 -11.11
CA ALA A 1 2.94 -6.60 -9.72
C ALA A 1 2.78 -7.88 -8.91
N GLY A 2 1.55 -8.39 -8.70
CA GLY A 2 1.27 -9.55 -7.84
C GLY A 2 2.16 -10.76 -8.02
N ARG A 3 2.31 -11.24 -9.27
CA ARG A 3 3.20 -12.37 -9.60
C ARG A 3 4.66 -12.12 -9.20
N LEU A 4 5.17 -10.90 -9.39
CA LEU A 4 6.54 -10.54 -9.00
C LEU A 4 6.69 -10.51 -7.47
N LEU A 5 5.68 -10.01 -6.75
CA LEU A 5 5.67 -10.03 -5.28
C LEU A 5 5.66 -11.45 -4.72
N ALA A 6 4.90 -12.36 -5.32
CA ALA A 6 4.87 -13.77 -4.90
C ALA A 6 6.24 -14.45 -5.05
N LYS A 7 6.99 -14.12 -6.11
CA LYS A 7 8.38 -14.59 -6.29
C LYS A 7 9.35 -13.90 -5.34
N GLN A 8 9.18 -12.60 -5.12
CA GLN A 8 10.09 -11.77 -4.33
C GLN A 8 10.01 -12.09 -2.83
N SER A 9 8.79 -12.26 -2.31
CA SER A 9 8.53 -12.37 -0.87
C SER A 9 7.41 -13.39 -0.61
N PRO A 10 7.67 -14.67 -0.91
CA PRO A 10 6.70 -15.75 -0.70
C PRO A 10 6.40 -15.90 0.79
N VAL A 11 5.19 -16.33 1.10
CA VAL A 11 4.77 -16.66 2.46
C VAL A 11 3.74 -17.78 2.43
N ALA A 12 3.81 -18.68 3.40
CA ALA A 12 2.82 -19.73 3.57
C ALA A 12 1.57 -19.14 4.23
N ALA A 13 0.47 -19.10 3.49
CA ALA A 13 -0.80 -18.57 3.96
C ALA A 13 -1.98 -19.38 3.39
N ASP A 14 -3.17 -19.13 3.91
CA ASP A 14 -4.37 -19.92 3.60
C ASP A 14 -5.28 -19.21 2.58
N MET A 15 -5.13 -17.89 2.42
CA MET A 15 -5.87 -17.11 1.44
C MET A 15 -5.13 -15.84 1.01
N VAL A 16 -5.39 -15.41 -0.22
CA VAL A 16 -4.97 -14.10 -0.75
C VAL A 16 -6.20 -13.20 -0.86
N ILE A 17 -6.08 -11.95 -0.41
CA ILE A 17 -7.11 -10.92 -0.56
C ILE A 17 -6.49 -9.63 -1.07
N GLY A 18 -7.27 -8.86 -1.82
CA GLY A 18 -6.90 -7.49 -2.24
C GLY A 18 -7.70 -6.46 -1.46
N VAL A 19 -7.09 -5.31 -1.18
CA VAL A 19 -7.80 -4.11 -0.72
C VAL A 19 -8.73 -3.66 -1.85
N PRO A 20 -10.06 -3.62 -1.65
CA PRO A 20 -10.98 -3.23 -2.70
C PRO A 20 -10.92 -1.69 -2.93
N GLU A 21 -10.72 -1.18 -4.15
CA GLU A 21 -10.65 -1.87 -5.45
C GLU A 21 -9.23 -2.02 -6.01
N SER A 22 -8.29 -1.20 -5.53
CA SER A 22 -6.98 -1.01 -6.16
C SER A 22 -6.03 -2.20 -6.00
N GLY A 23 -6.15 -2.98 -4.92
CA GLY A 23 -5.30 -4.13 -4.65
C GLY A 23 -5.76 -5.43 -5.31
N ILE A 24 -6.93 -5.46 -5.98
CA ILE A 24 -7.56 -6.70 -6.47
C ILE A 24 -6.73 -7.38 -7.55
N ASP A 25 -6.30 -6.66 -8.58
CA ASP A 25 -5.57 -7.26 -9.71
C ASP A 25 -4.18 -7.77 -9.27
N ALA A 26 -3.53 -7.04 -8.36
CA ALA A 26 -2.31 -7.51 -7.73
C ALA A 26 -2.57 -8.78 -6.92
N ALA A 27 -3.65 -8.84 -6.13
CA ALA A 27 -4.05 -10.02 -5.37
C ALA A 27 -4.28 -11.26 -6.24
N ILE A 28 -5.00 -11.09 -7.36
CA ILE A 28 -5.21 -12.16 -8.33
C ILE A 28 -3.88 -12.66 -8.86
N GLY A 29 -3.00 -11.76 -9.32
CA GLY A 29 -1.69 -12.15 -9.82
C GLY A 29 -0.81 -12.85 -8.77
N TYR A 30 -0.87 -12.41 -7.50
CA TYR A 30 -0.13 -13.08 -6.41
C TYR A 30 -0.70 -14.48 -6.15
N SER A 31 -2.02 -14.63 -6.15
CA SER A 31 -2.71 -15.92 -5.99
C SER A 31 -2.32 -16.91 -7.08
N GLU A 32 -2.36 -16.50 -8.34
CA GLU A 32 -1.99 -17.34 -9.49
C GLU A 32 -0.55 -17.84 -9.40
N GLU A 33 0.39 -16.98 -8.98
CA GLU A 33 1.81 -17.35 -8.90
C GLU A 33 2.14 -18.17 -7.65
N SER A 34 1.52 -17.87 -6.51
CA SER A 34 1.79 -18.58 -5.24
C SER A 34 1.00 -19.88 -5.09
N GLY A 35 -0.07 -20.07 -5.86
CA GLY A 35 -1.01 -21.17 -5.70
C GLY A 35 -1.96 -21.03 -4.51
N ILE A 36 -1.85 -19.96 -3.71
CA ILE A 36 -2.74 -19.69 -2.58
C ILE A 36 -4.05 -19.12 -3.14
N PRO A 37 -5.24 -19.62 -2.75
CA PRO A 37 -6.50 -19.21 -3.38
C PRO A 37 -6.85 -17.75 -3.06
N PHE A 38 -7.20 -16.99 -4.11
CA PHE A 38 -7.82 -15.67 -3.96
C PHE A 38 -9.25 -15.81 -3.45
N GLN A 39 -9.59 -15.06 -2.40
CA GLN A 39 -10.93 -15.05 -1.82
C GLN A 39 -11.38 -13.62 -1.52
N LYS A 40 -12.69 -13.40 -1.47
CA LYS A 40 -13.22 -12.16 -0.93
C LYS A 40 -13.13 -12.21 0.60
N GLY A 41 -12.21 -11.42 1.17
CA GLY A 41 -12.10 -11.24 2.64
C GLY A 41 -12.53 -9.85 3.12
N ILE A 42 -12.62 -8.87 2.22
CA ILE A 42 -13.03 -7.50 2.51
C ILE A 42 -14.10 -7.10 1.49
N VAL A 43 -15.14 -6.42 1.96
CA VAL A 43 -16.16 -5.81 1.11
C VAL A 43 -16.16 -4.31 1.35
N LYS A 44 -16.10 -3.57 0.26
CA LYS A 44 -16.30 -2.13 0.28
C LYS A 44 -17.78 -1.81 0.26
N ASN A 45 -18.19 -0.90 1.14
CA ASN A 45 -19.55 -0.38 1.11
C ASN A 45 -19.68 0.67 -0.01
N ALA A 46 -20.34 0.30 -1.10
CA ALA A 46 -20.54 1.17 -2.27
C ALA A 46 -21.46 2.37 -2.00
N TYR A 47 -22.20 2.37 -0.89
CA TYR A 47 -23.21 3.40 -0.56
C TYR A 47 -22.70 4.48 0.39
N ILE A 48 -21.41 4.49 0.73
CA ILE A 48 -20.83 5.58 1.51
C ILE A 48 -20.60 6.81 0.64
N GLY A 49 -21.42 7.84 0.88
CA GLY A 49 -21.20 9.20 0.42
C GLY A 49 -20.18 9.97 1.27
N ARG A 50 -19.93 11.23 0.88
CA ARG A 50 -19.10 12.17 1.67
C ARG A 50 -19.81 12.45 3.01
N THR A 51 -19.20 12.06 4.13
CA THR A 51 -19.71 12.36 5.48
C THR A 51 -19.44 13.82 5.82
N PHE A 52 -20.33 14.72 5.40
CA PHE A 52 -20.05 16.17 5.40
C PHE A 52 -20.00 16.81 6.79
N ILE A 53 -20.77 16.37 7.79
CA ILE A 53 -20.69 16.91 9.16
C ILE A 53 -21.04 15.82 10.15
N LYS A 54 -20.08 15.41 11.00
CA LYS A 54 -20.33 14.59 12.19
C LYS A 54 -19.76 15.32 13.41
N PRO A 55 -20.54 15.51 14.49
CA PRO A 55 -20.22 16.44 15.57
C PRO A 55 -19.12 15.94 16.51
N SER A 56 -18.83 14.64 16.56
CA SER A 56 -17.80 14.07 17.43
C SER A 56 -16.70 13.31 16.67
N GLN A 57 -15.48 13.30 17.22
CA GLN A 57 -14.31 12.63 16.65
C GLN A 57 -14.48 11.09 16.63
N SER A 58 -15.15 10.54 17.64
CA SER A 58 -15.50 9.11 17.72
C SER A 58 -16.49 8.69 16.62
N GLU A 59 -17.46 9.55 16.26
CA GLU A 59 -18.38 9.28 15.15
C GLU A 59 -17.71 9.40 13.78
N ARG A 60 -16.69 10.26 13.63
CA ARG A 60 -15.86 10.30 12.42
C ARG A 60 -15.05 9.01 12.27
N GLU A 61 -14.41 8.55 13.34
CA GLU A 61 -13.66 7.28 13.33
C GLU A 61 -14.58 6.08 13.03
N ARG A 62 -15.78 6.07 13.63
CA ARG A 62 -16.82 5.08 13.32
C ARG A 62 -17.28 5.16 11.87
N SER A 63 -17.42 6.36 11.30
CA SER A 63 -17.81 6.55 9.89
C SER A 63 -16.76 6.03 8.90
N VAL A 64 -15.48 6.00 9.28
CA VAL A 64 -14.43 5.38 8.48
C VAL A 64 -14.49 3.85 8.55
N ARG A 65 -14.83 3.26 9.70
CA ARG A 65 -15.10 1.80 9.81
C ARG A 65 -16.22 1.33 8.88
N ILE A 66 -17.10 2.22 8.41
CA ILE A 66 -18.20 1.85 7.51
C ILE A 66 -17.69 1.54 6.08
N LYS A 67 -16.53 2.09 5.65
CA LYS A 67 -16.04 2.00 4.25
C LYS A 67 -15.62 0.61 3.81
N LEU A 68 -14.93 -0.13 4.67
CA LEU A 68 -14.44 -1.46 4.41
C LEU A 68 -14.87 -2.36 5.56
N ASN A 69 -15.40 -3.54 5.23
CA ASN A 69 -15.84 -4.51 6.22
C ASN A 69 -15.17 -5.85 5.93
N ALA A 70 -14.54 -6.44 6.96
CA ALA A 70 -14.00 -7.79 6.88
C ALA A 70 -15.13 -8.82 6.92
N LEU A 71 -15.05 -9.84 6.06
CA LEU A 71 -15.93 -11.00 6.10
C LEU A 71 -15.38 -12.00 7.13
N SER A 72 -15.81 -11.87 8.38
CA SER A 72 -15.30 -12.66 9.51
C SER A 72 -15.38 -14.17 9.27
N THR A 73 -16.44 -14.66 8.64
CA THR A 73 -16.59 -16.08 8.25
C THR A 73 -15.53 -16.55 7.25
N ALA A 74 -15.02 -15.65 6.41
CA ALA A 74 -13.98 -15.96 5.44
C ALA A 74 -12.58 -15.94 6.05
N VAL A 75 -12.29 -14.99 6.97
CA VAL A 75 -10.92 -14.74 7.45
C VAL A 75 -10.59 -15.39 8.80
N ARG A 76 -11.58 -15.79 9.60
CA ARG A 76 -11.37 -16.33 10.94
C ARG A 76 -10.49 -17.58 10.94
N GLY A 77 -9.45 -17.57 11.76
CA GLY A 77 -8.48 -18.65 11.94
C GLY A 77 -7.44 -18.79 10.83
N LYS A 78 -7.55 -17.99 9.74
CA LYS A 78 -6.67 -18.10 8.58
C LYS A 78 -5.48 -17.15 8.64
N ARG A 79 -4.40 -17.55 7.99
CA ARG A 79 -3.27 -16.68 7.61
C ARG A 79 -3.60 -16.05 6.28
N VAL A 80 -3.53 -14.72 6.23
CA VAL A 80 -4.04 -13.92 5.11
C VAL A 80 -2.89 -13.16 4.45
N VAL A 81 -2.74 -13.27 3.13
CA VAL A 81 -1.92 -12.33 2.36
C VAL A 81 -2.82 -11.19 1.89
N LEU A 82 -2.58 -9.98 2.38
CA LEU A 82 -3.32 -8.78 2.02
C LEU A 82 -2.50 -7.97 1.01
N LEU A 83 -3.05 -7.74 -0.18
CA LEU A 83 -2.43 -6.90 -1.21
C LEU A 83 -3.09 -5.53 -1.26
N ASP A 84 -2.24 -4.50 -1.26
CA ASP A 84 -2.64 -3.10 -1.41
C ASP A 84 -1.81 -2.46 -2.53
N ASP A 85 -2.32 -1.39 -3.14
CA ASP A 85 -1.64 -0.77 -4.27
C ASP A 85 -0.36 -0.05 -3.84
N SER A 86 -0.45 0.71 -2.76
CA SER A 86 0.53 1.69 -2.31
C SER A 86 0.38 1.97 -0.81
N VAL A 87 1.45 2.48 -0.19
CA VAL A 87 1.40 3.00 1.18
C VAL A 87 2.06 4.37 1.21
N VAL A 88 1.24 5.40 1.47
CA VAL A 88 1.70 6.80 1.58
C VAL A 88 1.88 7.18 3.05
N ARG A 89 0.79 7.22 3.83
CA ARG A 89 0.81 7.57 5.26
C ARG A 89 0.74 6.36 6.21
N GLY A 90 0.46 5.16 5.69
CA GLY A 90 0.31 3.91 6.47
C GLY A 90 -0.98 3.75 7.28
N THR A 91 -1.75 4.82 7.51
CA THR A 91 -2.94 4.78 8.38
C THR A 91 -4.04 3.86 7.86
N THR A 92 -4.27 3.82 6.54
CA THR A 92 -5.26 2.94 5.92
C THR A 92 -4.87 1.48 6.09
N SER A 93 -3.65 1.11 5.73
CA SER A 93 -3.16 -0.27 5.83
C SER A 93 -3.19 -0.78 7.27
N ALA A 94 -2.74 0.03 8.24
CA ALA A 94 -2.83 -0.29 9.67
C ALA A 94 -4.28 -0.58 10.10
N ARG A 95 -5.25 0.25 9.69
CA ARG A 95 -6.67 0.04 10.00
C ARG A 95 -7.22 -1.25 9.39
N ILE A 96 -6.86 -1.56 8.15
CA ILE A 96 -7.32 -2.78 7.47
C ILE A 96 -6.74 -4.02 8.15
N VAL A 97 -5.45 -4.01 8.49
CA VAL A 97 -4.81 -5.12 9.20
C VAL A 97 -5.44 -5.31 10.59
N SER A 98 -5.64 -4.24 11.36
CA SER A 98 -6.34 -4.31 12.65
C SER A 98 -7.74 -4.91 12.49
N MET A 99 -8.53 -4.45 11.52
CA MET A 99 -9.88 -4.97 11.26
C MET A 99 -9.87 -6.47 10.93
N LEU A 100 -8.90 -6.95 10.14
CA LEU A 100 -8.76 -8.37 9.82
C LEU A 100 -8.41 -9.19 11.06
N LYS A 101 -7.46 -8.72 11.88
CA LYS A 101 -7.08 -9.38 13.14
C LYS A 101 -8.23 -9.39 14.15
N GLU A 102 -8.94 -8.28 14.32
CA GLU A 102 -10.17 -8.17 15.13
C GLU A 102 -11.27 -9.14 14.64
N SER A 103 -11.33 -9.40 13.33
CA SER A 103 -12.27 -10.36 12.73
C SER A 103 -11.82 -11.82 12.86
N GLY A 104 -10.68 -12.06 13.50
CA GLY A 104 -10.17 -13.39 13.85
C GLY A 104 -9.12 -13.96 12.89
N ALA A 105 -8.53 -13.17 11.98
CA ALA A 105 -7.39 -13.63 11.19
C ALA A 105 -6.21 -13.98 12.11
N ARG A 106 -5.55 -15.12 11.87
CA ARG A 106 -4.42 -15.60 12.67
C ARG A 106 -3.16 -14.80 12.40
N GLU A 107 -2.86 -14.60 11.12
CA GLU A 107 -1.72 -13.83 10.62
C GLU A 107 -2.19 -12.98 9.44
N VAL A 108 -1.61 -11.79 9.27
CA VAL A 108 -1.84 -10.88 8.16
C VAL A 108 -0.49 -10.45 7.58
N HIS A 109 -0.20 -10.90 6.37
CA HIS A 109 1.01 -10.59 5.62
C HIS A 109 0.69 -9.54 4.56
N LEU A 110 1.16 -8.32 4.75
CA LEU A 110 0.94 -7.21 3.84
C LEU A 110 1.91 -7.26 2.66
N ARG A 111 1.42 -7.03 1.45
CA ARG A 111 2.23 -6.98 0.22
C ARG A 111 1.80 -5.77 -0.61
N ILE A 112 2.72 -4.82 -0.79
CA ILE A 112 2.43 -3.55 -1.45
C ILE A 112 2.89 -3.61 -2.89
N SER A 113 1.96 -3.39 -3.82
CA SER A 113 2.18 -3.60 -5.25
C SER A 113 2.96 -2.47 -5.96
N SER A 114 3.39 -1.47 -5.20
CA SER A 114 4.32 -0.41 -5.60
C SER A 114 5.61 -0.43 -4.76
N PRO A 115 6.70 0.18 -5.27
CA PRO A 115 7.80 0.59 -4.41
C PRO A 115 7.36 1.64 -3.38
N PRO A 116 8.18 1.87 -2.33
CA PRO A 116 7.90 2.91 -1.35
C PRO A 116 7.96 4.30 -1.98
N PHE A 117 6.97 5.15 -1.69
CA PHE A 117 6.99 6.56 -2.09
C PHE A 117 7.98 7.33 -1.23
N LEU A 118 8.98 7.92 -1.88
CA LEU A 118 10.07 8.65 -1.22
C LEU A 118 10.18 10.09 -1.72
N TRP A 119 9.60 10.38 -2.87
CA TRP A 119 9.78 11.65 -3.59
C TRP A 119 8.43 12.21 -4.08
N PRO A 120 8.30 13.53 -4.22
CA PRO A 120 7.09 14.16 -4.71
C PRO A 120 6.86 13.90 -6.19
N CYS A 121 5.66 14.20 -6.65
CA CYS A 121 5.39 14.30 -8.08
C CYS A 121 5.32 15.77 -8.50
N TYR A 122 6.15 16.17 -9.46
CA TYR A 122 6.08 17.48 -10.10
C TYR A 122 5.23 17.48 -11.39
N TYR A 123 4.60 16.35 -11.71
CA TYR A 123 3.85 16.13 -12.95
C TYR A 123 2.33 15.94 -12.70
N GLY A 124 1.83 16.41 -11.56
CA GLY A 124 0.39 16.53 -11.29
C GLY A 124 -0.25 15.46 -10.41
N THR A 125 0.52 14.49 -9.89
CA THR A 125 0.01 13.58 -8.85
C THR A 125 0.15 14.23 -7.47
N ASP A 126 -0.90 14.20 -6.66
CA ASP A 126 -0.88 14.72 -5.30
C ASP A 126 -0.13 13.76 -4.37
N ILE A 127 1.18 13.98 -4.21
CA ILE A 127 2.04 13.26 -3.26
C ILE A 127 2.38 14.23 -2.12
N PRO A 128 2.14 13.84 -0.86
CA PRO A 128 2.35 14.73 0.27
C PRO A 128 3.84 14.95 0.57
N SER A 129 4.15 15.81 1.54
CA SER A 129 5.53 16.09 1.95
C SER A 129 6.21 14.88 2.63
N LYS A 130 7.54 14.90 2.74
CA LYS A 130 8.33 13.85 3.41
C LYS A 130 7.86 13.49 4.80
N ASP A 131 7.41 14.48 5.57
CA ASP A 131 6.97 14.26 6.95
C ASP A 131 5.71 13.40 7.05
N GLU A 132 4.92 13.38 5.97
CA GLU A 132 3.72 12.57 5.82
C GLU A 132 3.97 11.23 5.12
N LEU A 133 5.07 11.12 4.36
CA LEU A 133 5.48 9.87 3.71
C LEU A 133 6.07 8.91 4.75
N ILE A 134 5.36 7.84 5.07
CA ILE A 134 5.77 6.88 6.10
C ILE A 134 7.11 6.23 5.76
N ALA A 135 7.36 5.95 4.47
CA ALA A 135 8.59 5.34 3.99
C ALA A 135 9.81 6.26 4.08
N CYS A 136 9.61 7.57 4.20
CA CYS A 136 10.68 8.52 4.45
C CYS A 136 11.18 8.52 5.90
N ARG A 137 10.33 8.06 6.83
CA ARG A 137 10.59 8.12 8.28
C ARG A 137 10.93 6.77 8.89
N TYR A 138 10.39 5.71 8.31
CA TYR A 138 10.44 4.37 8.89
C TYR A 138 10.91 3.34 7.86
N SER A 139 11.72 2.40 8.32
CA SER A 139 12.10 1.21 7.57
C SER A 139 10.88 0.31 7.31
N VAL A 140 10.98 -0.58 6.31
CA VAL A 140 9.93 -1.56 6.00
C VAL A 140 9.52 -2.38 7.24
N ALA A 141 10.49 -2.78 8.07
CA ALA A 141 10.22 -3.50 9.31
C ALA A 141 9.45 -2.66 10.34
N GLU A 142 9.78 -1.37 10.48
CA GLU A 142 9.04 -0.45 11.35
C GLU A 142 7.62 -0.20 10.85
N ILE A 143 7.44 -0.02 9.54
CA ILE A 143 6.12 0.12 8.91
C ILE A 143 5.26 -1.11 9.18
N GLY A 144 5.85 -2.31 9.11
CA GLY A 144 5.18 -3.57 9.42
C GLY A 144 4.64 -3.60 10.85
N ARG A 145 5.49 -3.22 11.82
CA ARG A 145 5.11 -3.11 13.24
C ARG A 145 4.00 -2.09 13.46
N MET A 146 4.12 -0.90 12.86
CA MET A 146 3.10 0.16 12.96
C MET A 146 1.78 -0.23 12.30
N SER A 147 1.81 -1.10 11.30
CA SER A 147 0.63 -1.64 10.62
C SER A 147 0.06 -2.87 11.31
N PHE A 148 0.66 -3.36 12.40
CA PHE A 148 0.30 -4.62 13.08
C PHE A 148 0.38 -5.88 12.21
N ALA A 149 1.08 -5.80 11.08
CA ALA A 149 1.22 -6.90 10.14
C ALA A 149 2.29 -7.89 10.62
N ASP A 150 2.09 -9.17 10.36
CA ASP A 150 3.05 -10.23 10.72
C ASP A 150 4.26 -10.23 9.78
N SER A 151 4.06 -9.77 8.54
CA SER A 151 5.15 -9.41 7.62
C SER A 151 4.66 -8.34 6.66
N ILE A 152 5.57 -7.53 6.15
CA ILE A 152 5.31 -6.57 5.07
C ILE A 152 6.44 -6.64 4.06
N ASP A 153 6.10 -6.47 2.77
CA ASP A 153 7.09 -6.17 1.76
C ASP A 153 6.51 -5.25 0.67
N PHE A 154 7.37 -4.44 0.08
CA PHE A 154 7.06 -3.54 -1.03
C PHE A 154 7.63 -4.12 -2.32
N LEU A 155 6.98 -3.87 -3.45
CA LEU A 155 7.54 -4.25 -4.74
C LEU A 155 8.87 -3.51 -4.94
N ARG A 156 9.95 -4.24 -5.21
CA ARG A 156 11.25 -3.59 -5.46
C ARG A 156 11.22 -2.74 -6.73
N LEU A 157 11.94 -1.62 -6.71
CA LEU A 157 12.05 -0.72 -7.86
C LEU A 157 12.53 -1.45 -9.14
N GLU A 158 13.49 -2.37 -9.01
CA GLU A 158 14.03 -3.21 -10.09
C GLU A 158 12.98 -4.10 -10.80
N ASN A 159 11.81 -4.29 -10.17
CA ASN A 159 10.73 -5.08 -10.72
C ASN A 159 9.73 -4.25 -11.54
N LEU A 160 9.77 -2.91 -11.48
CA LEU A 160 8.92 -2.04 -12.30
C LEU A 160 9.10 -2.29 -13.81
N PRO A 161 10.33 -2.33 -14.39
CA PRO A 161 10.48 -2.57 -15.82
C PRO A 161 9.90 -3.92 -16.26
N LYS A 162 9.96 -4.93 -15.37
CA LYS A 162 9.45 -6.28 -15.66
C LYS A 162 7.92 -6.31 -15.79
N MET A 163 7.21 -5.31 -15.26
CA MET A 163 5.75 -5.20 -15.37
C MET A 163 5.28 -4.60 -16.69
N LEU A 164 6.10 -3.76 -17.33
CA LEU A 164 5.72 -3.00 -18.52
C LEU A 164 5.86 -3.79 -19.83
N GLY A 165 6.44 -4.99 -19.78
CA GLY A 165 6.67 -5.83 -20.95
C GLY A 165 7.87 -5.37 -21.79
N LYS A 166 8.30 -6.21 -22.74
CA LYS A 166 9.39 -5.88 -23.65
C LYS A 166 8.93 -4.80 -24.64
N GLY A 167 9.68 -3.70 -24.75
CA GLY A 167 9.43 -2.64 -25.75
C GLY A 167 8.75 -1.37 -25.21
N CYS A 168 8.41 -1.29 -23.93
CA CYS A 168 8.01 -0.01 -23.31
C CYS A 168 9.23 0.90 -23.15
N GLY A 169 9.31 1.95 -23.99
CA GLY A 169 10.49 2.81 -24.17
C GLY A 169 10.68 3.95 -23.18
N GLY A 170 9.94 3.99 -22.07
CA GLY A 170 10.12 5.01 -21.04
C GLY A 170 8.94 5.08 -20.09
N TYR A 171 9.22 5.08 -18.80
CA TYR A 171 8.25 5.35 -17.74
C TYR A 171 8.91 6.26 -16.71
N CYS A 172 8.11 7.08 -16.04
CA CYS A 172 8.59 7.88 -14.92
C CYS A 172 8.47 7.05 -13.64
N ASP A 173 9.57 6.91 -12.91
CA ASP A 173 9.60 6.31 -11.57
C ASP A 173 10.12 7.26 -10.50
N ALA A 174 10.18 8.56 -10.81
CA ALA A 174 10.79 9.57 -9.96
C ALA A 174 10.20 9.62 -8.55
N CYS A 175 8.89 9.33 -8.38
CA CYS A 175 8.24 9.25 -7.08
C CYS A 175 8.86 8.19 -6.14
N PHE A 176 9.57 7.21 -6.72
CA PHE A 176 10.26 6.12 -6.03
C PHE A 176 11.78 6.29 -6.10
N SER A 177 12.32 6.65 -7.28
CA SER A 177 13.75 6.68 -7.58
C SER A 177 14.42 8.02 -7.31
N GLY A 178 13.66 9.13 -7.36
CA GLY A 178 14.18 10.51 -7.36
C GLY A 178 14.74 10.96 -8.71
N ASN A 179 14.75 10.09 -9.73
CA ASN A 179 15.29 10.41 -11.05
C ASN A 179 14.21 11.04 -11.92
N TYR A 180 14.10 12.37 -11.85
CA TYR A 180 13.12 13.10 -12.64
C TYR A 180 13.55 13.21 -14.12
N PRO A 181 12.65 12.93 -15.08
CA PRO A 181 12.95 13.02 -16.51
C PRO A 181 13.10 14.46 -17.03
N ALA A 182 12.73 15.46 -16.22
CA ALA A 182 12.91 16.88 -16.51
C ALA A 182 13.43 17.61 -15.28
N GLU A 183 14.01 18.79 -15.49
CA GLU A 183 14.44 19.68 -14.41
C GLU A 183 13.26 19.98 -13.48
N VAL A 184 13.51 19.85 -12.18
CA VAL A 184 12.51 20.09 -11.13
C VAL A 184 12.67 21.51 -10.58
N PRO A 185 11.58 22.16 -10.14
CA PRO A 185 11.69 23.47 -9.49
C PRO A 185 12.62 23.39 -8.28
N ASP A 186 13.46 24.42 -8.11
CA ASP A 186 14.21 24.59 -6.85
C ASP A 186 13.19 24.74 -5.71
N PRO A 187 13.20 23.86 -4.70
CA PRO A 187 12.28 23.94 -3.56
C PRO A 187 12.29 25.32 -2.90
N ALA A 188 13.45 25.97 -2.83
CA ALA A 188 13.60 27.30 -2.25
C ALA A 188 13.00 28.42 -3.12
N ALA A 189 13.05 28.27 -4.45
CA ALA A 189 12.49 29.25 -5.39
C ALA A 189 10.99 29.07 -5.63
N ALA A 190 10.48 27.84 -5.46
CA ALA A 190 9.07 27.50 -5.63
C ALA A 190 8.17 27.94 -4.45
N GLY A 191 8.76 28.47 -3.37
CA GLY A 191 8.04 28.74 -2.12
C GLY A 191 7.51 27.47 -1.46
N ASP A 192 8.09 26.32 -1.81
CA ASP A 192 7.64 25.00 -1.40
C ASP A 192 8.55 24.48 -0.29
N GLU A 193 8.15 24.73 0.96
CA GLU A 193 8.88 24.29 2.16
C GLU A 193 8.81 22.78 2.40
N ARG A 194 8.18 22.00 1.50
CA ARG A 194 8.10 20.54 1.62
C ARG A 194 9.50 19.96 1.45
N ASP A 195 10.13 19.57 2.56
CA ASP A 195 11.35 18.75 2.55
C ASP A 195 11.01 17.39 1.94
N TYR A 196 11.93 16.81 1.17
CA TYR A 196 11.80 15.51 0.48
C TYR A 196 13.00 14.62 0.81
N CYS A 197 12.85 13.30 0.71
CA CYS A 197 13.94 12.41 1.08
C CYS A 197 15.12 12.56 0.12
N GLN A 198 16.29 12.99 0.60
CA GLN A 198 17.56 12.60 -0.04
C GLN A 198 17.61 11.07 -0.10
N PRO A 199 18.21 10.44 -1.14
CA PRO A 199 18.25 8.98 -1.24
C PRO A 199 18.87 8.43 0.03
N ILE A 200 18.05 7.84 0.89
CA ILE A 200 18.53 7.19 2.08
C ILE A 200 19.23 5.93 1.55
N GLN A 201 20.57 5.97 1.44
CA GLN A 201 21.38 4.77 1.32
C GLN A 201 21.23 3.96 2.62
N ARG A 202 20.11 3.25 2.76
CA ARG A 202 19.95 2.23 3.78
C ARG A 202 19.96 0.90 3.04
N LEU A 203 21.16 0.34 2.99
CA LEU A 203 21.45 -1.06 2.68
C LEU A 203 20.62 -1.99 3.56
#